data_AF-A0A354MBY7-F1
#
_entry.id   AF-A0A354MBY7-F1
#
_cell.length_a   1.000
_cell.length_b   1.000
_cell.length_c   1.000
_cell.angle_alpha   90.00
_cell.angle_beta   90.00
_cell.angle_gamma   90.00
#
_symmetry.space_group_name_H-M   'P 1'
#
loop_
_entity.id
_entity.type
_entity.pdbx_description
1 polymer ?
#
loop_
_entity_poly.entity_id
_entity_poly.type
_entity_poly.pdbx_seq_one_letter_code
_entity_poly.pdbx_strand_id
1 'polypeptide(L)'
;MDIKNIALVRATNVIPVDGVVRPISAVPYLRKEKDTEFSTSMRDLLRRKGLLKEVDWTKPDEINKISKENTKTLEQYVPYNSDYNSMVLWSLNGLVPDDMNNTFSDKTCAIIDGLAEQIEQSEMVSLVPTDTAIKGNVNLSNKATILIDKDRYETLSLEEKDKLAKLNLNVTIFQGNLKEAVNEALIREGRYTAETLSLAREDDGYIKSDTSDEVRRTIRDVANERNIAQVLHWSVITGQNDELDKLENVKDDFENGCIVKDFYKRAFFEYLFSKMNIDNGTKEYALYFPDSSKYMEDLCDEIGRIGIDKYKSLVDEYNKSLEQLRETGKLPTPQQIVNSARENKKIDLVSMIEKHSNEDIILSSAIKTTEEKTRTGVMDAQMENFKLLITNERGGEPKGVEIE
;
A
#
# COMPACT_ATOMS: atom_id res chain seq x y z
N MET A 1 23.03 -1.34 -29.51
CA MET A 1 21.98 -0.57 -28.82
C MET A 1 22.62 0.10 -27.60
N ASP A 2 22.16 1.29 -27.20
CA ASP A 2 22.69 2.03 -26.04
C ASP A 2 21.74 1.86 -24.84
N ILE A 3 22.27 1.71 -23.63
CA ILE A 3 21.50 1.71 -22.36
C ILE A 3 20.60 2.94 -22.23
N LYS A 4 21.00 4.09 -22.81
CA LYS A 4 20.17 5.32 -22.86
C LYS A 4 18.84 5.15 -23.57
N ASN A 5 18.72 4.17 -24.47
CA ASN A 5 17.49 3.86 -25.21
C ASN A 5 16.56 2.94 -24.40
N ILE A 6 16.97 2.51 -23.20
CA ILE A 6 16.19 1.67 -22.29
C ILE A 6 15.55 2.56 -21.22
N ALA A 7 14.22 2.48 -21.12
CA ALA A 7 13.42 3.07 -20.06
C ALA A 7 13.08 2.04 -18.98
N LEU A 8 12.97 2.50 -17.74
CA LEU A 8 12.21 1.86 -16.67
C LEU A 8 10.78 2.39 -16.71
N VAL A 9 9.80 1.51 -16.67
CA VAL A 9 8.37 1.81 -16.77
C VAL A 9 7.63 1.16 -15.61
N ARG A 10 6.71 1.89 -14.97
CA ARG A 10 5.91 1.39 -13.86
C ARG A 10 4.46 1.84 -13.96
N ALA A 11 3.54 0.88 -14.10
CA ALA A 11 2.10 1.12 -13.91
C ALA A 11 1.78 1.30 -12.41
N THR A 12 0.92 2.26 -12.07
CA THR A 12 0.59 2.57 -10.66
C THR A 12 -0.73 3.35 -10.54
N ASN A 13 -1.41 3.23 -9.40
CA ASN A 13 -2.52 4.13 -9.03
C ASN A 13 -2.07 5.26 -8.07
N VAL A 14 -0.83 5.19 -7.60
CA VAL A 14 -0.17 6.19 -6.74
C VAL A 14 0.67 7.10 -7.64
N ILE A 15 0.37 8.39 -7.60
CA ILE A 15 1.08 9.43 -8.34
C ILE A 15 2.18 10.00 -7.41
N PRO A 16 3.46 9.99 -7.81
CA PRO A 16 4.55 10.51 -6.98
C PRO A 16 4.59 12.05 -7.09
N VAL A 17 3.67 12.71 -6.38
CA VAL A 17 3.51 14.18 -6.44
C VAL A 17 4.74 14.98 -5.97
N ASP A 18 5.68 14.32 -5.28
CA ASP A 18 6.96 14.86 -4.84
C ASP A 18 8.17 14.31 -5.63
N GLY A 19 7.93 13.58 -6.72
CA GLY A 19 8.98 12.99 -7.55
C GLY A 19 9.65 11.74 -6.95
N VAL A 20 9.09 11.16 -5.87
CA VAL A 20 9.67 9.98 -5.21
C VAL A 20 8.73 8.78 -5.23
N VAL A 21 9.12 7.72 -5.92
CA VAL A 21 8.41 6.43 -5.89
C VAL A 21 8.89 5.64 -4.68
N ARG A 22 7.95 5.27 -3.82
CA ARG A 22 8.26 4.62 -2.53
C ARG A 22 7.92 3.13 -2.57
N PRO A 23 8.75 2.26 -1.98
CA PRO A 23 8.42 0.87 -1.75
C PRO A 23 7.38 0.77 -0.63
N ILE A 24 6.74 -0.39 -0.49
CA ILE A 24 5.69 -0.59 0.52
C ILE A 24 6.24 -0.37 1.94
N SER A 25 7.49 -0.76 2.21
CA SER A 25 8.12 -0.61 3.53
C SER A 25 8.26 0.85 4.01
N ALA A 26 8.29 1.81 3.08
CA ALA A 26 8.52 3.22 3.34
C ALA A 26 7.23 4.04 3.54
N VAL A 27 6.05 3.44 3.40
CA VAL A 27 4.75 4.13 3.51
C VAL A 27 3.84 3.44 4.53
N PRO A 28 2.93 4.15 5.21
CA PRO A 28 1.94 3.55 6.12
C PRO A 28 0.86 2.79 5.34
N TYR A 29 1.23 1.62 4.81
CA TYR A 29 0.39 0.81 3.92
C TYR A 29 -0.63 -0.03 4.68
N LEU A 30 -1.85 -0.11 4.13
CA LEU A 30 -2.96 -0.93 4.64
C LEU A 30 -3.61 -1.68 3.48
N ARG A 31 -3.91 -2.97 3.68
CA ARG A 31 -4.59 -3.87 2.73
C ARG A 31 -5.57 -4.79 3.45
N LYS A 32 -6.58 -5.30 2.74
CA LYS A 32 -7.36 -6.47 3.19
C LYS A 32 -6.64 -7.74 2.74
N GLU A 33 -6.53 -8.73 3.62
CA GLU A 33 -5.95 -10.04 3.29
C GLU A 33 -7.05 -11.10 3.21
N LYS A 34 -7.25 -11.68 2.02
CA LYS A 34 -8.42 -12.51 1.68
C LYS A 34 -8.13 -14.01 1.68
N ASP A 35 -6.86 -14.35 1.84
CA ASP A 35 -6.26 -15.66 1.57
C ASP A 35 -5.46 -16.12 2.79
N THR A 36 -6.02 -15.85 3.98
CA THR A 36 -5.58 -16.33 5.29
C THR A 36 -6.59 -17.33 5.84
N GLU A 37 -6.16 -18.15 6.80
CA GLU A 37 -7.07 -19.05 7.54
C GLU A 37 -8.23 -18.28 8.19
N PHE A 38 -7.95 -17.14 8.83
CA PHE A 38 -8.99 -16.28 9.41
C PHE A 38 -10.02 -15.80 8.37
N SER A 39 -9.56 -15.29 7.22
CA SER A 39 -10.48 -14.84 6.15
C SER A 39 -11.24 -15.98 5.48
N THR A 40 -10.69 -17.20 5.49
CA THR A 40 -11.35 -18.41 5.00
C THR A 40 -12.44 -18.87 5.97
N SER A 41 -12.11 -19.00 7.26
CA SER A 41 -13.09 -19.31 8.31
C SER A 41 -14.21 -18.25 8.40
N MET A 42 -13.88 -16.96 8.22
CA MET A 42 -14.87 -15.89 8.14
C MET A 42 -15.76 -16.03 6.90
N ARG A 43 -15.20 -16.39 5.73
CA ARG A 43 -15.98 -16.66 4.51
C ARG A 43 -16.99 -17.79 4.74
N ASP A 44 -16.60 -18.85 5.45
CA ASP A 44 -17.50 -19.96 5.77
C ASP A 44 -18.57 -19.59 6.81
N LEU A 45 -18.21 -18.81 7.84
CA LEU A 45 -19.21 -18.23 8.75
C LEU A 45 -20.24 -17.37 8.00
N LEU A 46 -19.80 -16.49 7.09
CA LEU A 46 -20.69 -15.62 6.32
C LEU A 46 -21.60 -16.42 5.37
N ARG A 47 -21.12 -17.54 4.80
CA ARG A 47 -21.96 -18.52 4.08
C ARG A 47 -23.00 -19.13 5.01
N ARG A 48 -22.59 -19.65 6.19
CA ARG A 48 -23.50 -20.23 7.20
C ARG A 48 -24.57 -19.23 7.69
N LYS A 49 -24.29 -17.93 7.65
CA LYS A 49 -25.22 -16.84 7.99
C LYS A 49 -26.04 -16.30 6.80
N GLY A 50 -25.86 -16.83 5.59
CA GLY A 50 -26.58 -16.37 4.38
C GLY A 50 -26.15 -15.00 3.84
N LEU A 51 -24.98 -14.50 4.25
CA LEU A 51 -24.44 -13.19 3.86
C LEU A 51 -23.59 -13.26 2.58
N LEU A 52 -23.10 -14.45 2.20
CA LEU A 52 -22.48 -14.72 0.91
C LEU A 52 -23.41 -15.56 0.04
N LYS A 53 -23.42 -15.29 -1.25
CA LYS A 53 -24.18 -16.06 -2.24
C LYS A 53 -23.49 -17.40 -2.51
N GLU A 54 -24.29 -18.45 -2.65
CA GLU A 54 -23.77 -19.73 -3.16
C GLU A 54 -23.32 -19.60 -4.62
N VAL A 55 -22.33 -20.40 -5.01
CA VAL A 55 -21.80 -20.46 -6.37
C VAL A 55 -22.43 -21.66 -7.07
N ASP A 56 -23.25 -21.38 -8.08
CA ASP A 56 -23.73 -22.41 -9.00
C ASP A 56 -22.62 -22.75 -10.01
N TRP A 57 -21.88 -23.83 -9.72
CA TRP A 57 -20.80 -24.32 -10.57
C TRP A 57 -21.25 -24.80 -11.96
N THR A 58 -22.57 -24.92 -12.20
CA THR A 58 -23.11 -25.26 -13.53
C THR A 58 -23.21 -24.04 -14.47
N LYS A 59 -22.95 -22.83 -13.98
CA LYS A 59 -23.06 -21.57 -14.74
C LYS A 59 -21.78 -20.72 -14.74
N PRO A 60 -20.79 -21.02 -15.60
CA PRO A 60 -19.48 -20.35 -15.62
C PRO A 60 -19.54 -18.81 -15.64
N ASP A 61 -20.47 -18.23 -16.39
CA ASP A 61 -20.62 -16.77 -16.54
C ASP A 61 -21.08 -16.07 -15.25
N GLU A 62 -21.86 -16.77 -14.40
CA GLU A 62 -22.29 -16.25 -13.11
C GLU A 62 -21.19 -16.37 -12.04
N ILE A 63 -20.30 -17.37 -12.13
CA ILE A 63 -19.22 -17.62 -11.14
C ILE A 63 -18.35 -16.38 -10.93
N ASN A 64 -17.87 -15.75 -12.02
CA ASN A 64 -16.98 -14.58 -11.93
C ASN A 64 -17.67 -13.37 -11.28
N LYS A 65 -18.97 -13.18 -11.54
CA LYS A 65 -19.75 -12.10 -10.94
C LYS A 65 -20.00 -12.38 -9.45
N ILE A 66 -20.47 -13.57 -9.11
CA ILE A 66 -20.75 -13.99 -7.73
C ILE A 66 -19.47 -13.97 -6.89
N SER A 67 -18.34 -14.43 -7.44
CA SER A 67 -17.03 -14.38 -6.79
C SER A 67 -16.58 -12.94 -6.47
N LYS A 68 -16.73 -12.01 -7.43
CA LYS A 68 -16.45 -10.58 -7.20
C LYS A 68 -17.39 -9.96 -6.15
N GLU A 69 -18.67 -10.27 -6.18
CA GLU A 69 -19.65 -9.79 -5.18
C GLU A 69 -19.35 -10.35 -3.78
N ASN A 70 -19.13 -11.66 -3.65
CA ASN A 70 -18.79 -12.31 -2.39
C ASN A 70 -17.45 -11.79 -1.82
N THR A 71 -16.48 -11.51 -2.68
CA THR A 71 -15.20 -10.89 -2.28
C THR A 71 -15.43 -9.50 -1.69
N LYS A 72 -16.24 -8.66 -2.34
CA LYS A 72 -16.62 -7.33 -1.83
C LYS A 72 -17.37 -7.37 -0.51
N THR A 73 -18.19 -8.41 -0.27
CA THR A 73 -18.82 -8.60 1.03
C THR A 73 -17.80 -9.02 2.08
N LEU A 74 -16.94 -10.01 1.79
CA LEU A 74 -15.91 -10.49 2.71
C LEU A 74 -14.95 -9.38 3.17
N GLU A 75 -14.54 -8.47 2.27
CA GLU A 75 -13.68 -7.32 2.60
C GLU A 75 -14.20 -6.45 3.75
N GLN A 76 -15.52 -6.43 3.97
CA GLN A 76 -16.16 -5.64 5.03
C GLN A 76 -16.08 -6.32 6.41
N TYR A 77 -15.77 -7.63 6.45
CA TYR A 77 -15.69 -8.45 7.66
C TYR A 77 -14.24 -8.85 8.01
N VAL A 78 -13.25 -8.39 7.25
CA VAL A 78 -11.83 -8.68 7.48
C VAL A 78 -11.13 -7.40 7.98
N PRO A 79 -10.27 -7.46 9.01
CA PRO A 79 -9.47 -6.31 9.44
C PRO A 79 -8.51 -5.84 8.33
N TYR A 80 -7.98 -4.63 8.48
CA TYR A 80 -6.77 -4.27 7.73
C TYR A 80 -5.55 -4.98 8.30
N ASN A 81 -4.71 -5.46 7.38
CA ASN A 81 -3.34 -5.89 7.58
C ASN A 81 -2.42 -4.93 6.80
N SER A 82 -1.12 -5.13 6.85
CA SER A 82 -0.13 -4.48 5.98
C SER A 82 0.65 -5.52 5.19
N ASP A 83 1.69 -5.07 4.49
CA ASP A 83 2.64 -5.91 3.77
C ASP A 83 4.04 -5.32 3.92
N TYR A 84 5.06 -6.07 3.52
CA TYR A 84 6.43 -5.55 3.43
C TYR A 84 7.02 -5.85 2.06
N ASN A 85 7.60 -4.83 1.46
CA ASN A 85 8.49 -4.95 0.32
C ASN A 85 9.43 -3.74 0.38
N SER A 86 10.74 -3.96 0.40
CA SER A 86 11.75 -2.90 0.42
C SER A 86 12.09 -2.36 -0.97
N MET A 87 11.54 -2.95 -2.03
CA MET A 87 11.82 -2.66 -3.43
C MET A 87 10.65 -1.99 -4.16
N VAL A 88 10.98 -1.25 -5.20
CA VAL A 88 10.07 -0.76 -6.25
C VAL A 88 10.35 -1.55 -7.52
N LEU A 89 9.30 -2.13 -8.09
CA LEU A 89 9.36 -2.93 -9.32
C LEU A 89 9.08 -2.11 -10.57
N TRP A 90 9.82 -2.41 -11.63
CA TRP A 90 9.79 -1.74 -12.92
C TRP A 90 9.93 -2.77 -14.05
N SER A 91 9.34 -2.48 -15.20
CA SER A 91 9.57 -3.17 -16.46
C SER A 91 10.41 -2.32 -17.41
N LEU A 92 11.20 -2.94 -18.27
CA LEU A 92 12.07 -2.25 -19.22
C LEU A 92 11.32 -2.00 -20.52
N ASN A 93 11.22 -0.75 -20.98
CA ASN A 93 10.65 -0.37 -22.28
C ASN A 93 9.16 -0.70 -22.50
N GLY A 94 8.37 -0.95 -21.47
CA GLY A 94 6.93 -1.19 -21.62
C GLY A 94 6.23 -1.58 -20.32
N LEU A 95 4.94 -1.87 -20.42
CA LEU A 95 4.15 -2.41 -19.30
C LEU A 95 4.17 -3.94 -19.33
N VAL A 96 4.17 -4.57 -18.16
CA VAL A 96 3.85 -5.99 -18.00
C VAL A 96 2.31 -6.17 -18.03
N PRO A 97 1.76 -7.22 -18.65
CA PRO A 97 0.36 -7.58 -18.46
C PRO A 97 0.10 -8.12 -17.04
N ASP A 98 -1.08 -7.82 -16.49
CA ASP A 98 -1.50 -8.26 -15.14
C ASP A 98 -1.85 -9.77 -15.10
N ASP A 99 -2.08 -10.41 -16.26
CA ASP A 99 -2.46 -11.82 -16.36
C ASP A 99 -1.98 -12.53 -17.64
N MET A 100 -2.19 -13.86 -17.66
CA MET A 100 -1.85 -14.77 -18.77
C MET A 100 -2.58 -14.45 -20.10
N ASN A 101 -3.57 -13.54 -20.10
CA ASN A 101 -4.37 -13.18 -21.27
C ASN A 101 -3.86 -11.91 -21.97
N ASN A 102 -2.68 -11.39 -21.58
CA ASN A 102 -2.16 -10.10 -22.01
C ASN A 102 -3.06 -8.90 -21.63
N THR A 103 -3.81 -9.00 -20.54
CA THR A 103 -4.60 -7.86 -20.04
C THR A 103 -3.65 -6.86 -19.40
N PHE A 104 -3.49 -5.68 -20.02
CA PHE A 104 -2.63 -4.63 -19.47
C PHE A 104 -3.31 -3.96 -18.26
N SER A 105 -2.49 -3.59 -17.29
CA SER A 105 -2.93 -3.12 -15.97
C SER A 105 -3.97 -1.99 -16.05
N ASP A 106 -5.05 -2.10 -15.27
CA ASP A 106 -6.14 -1.12 -15.14
C ASP A 106 -5.74 0.18 -14.41
N LYS A 107 -4.45 0.50 -14.40
CA LYS A 107 -3.89 1.60 -13.62
C LYS A 107 -4.11 2.94 -14.30
N THR A 108 -4.27 3.96 -13.47
CA THR A 108 -4.56 5.34 -13.88
C THR A 108 -3.31 6.21 -14.06
N CYS A 109 -2.12 5.65 -13.84
CA CYS A 109 -0.85 6.34 -13.99
C CYS A 109 0.24 5.38 -14.47
N ALA A 110 1.19 5.90 -15.25
CA ALA A 110 2.47 5.23 -15.52
C ALA A 110 3.61 6.22 -15.28
N ILE A 111 4.76 5.68 -14.90
CA ILE A 111 6.00 6.45 -14.71
C ILE A 111 7.02 5.85 -15.66
N ILE A 112 7.69 6.70 -16.43
CA ILE A 112 8.76 6.35 -17.36
C ILE A 112 10.01 7.11 -16.92
N ASP A 113 11.12 6.42 -16.72
CA ASP A 113 12.43 7.02 -16.43
C ASP A 113 13.53 6.28 -17.21
N GLY A 114 14.76 6.79 -17.27
CA GLY A 114 15.84 6.13 -17.97
C GLY A 114 16.60 5.12 -17.12
N LEU A 115 16.92 3.96 -17.70
CA LEU A 115 17.77 2.97 -17.04
C LEU A 115 19.20 3.51 -16.81
N ALA A 116 19.71 4.29 -17.76
CA ALA A 116 21.04 4.93 -17.67
C ALA A 116 21.14 5.96 -16.54
N GLU A 117 20.04 6.66 -16.23
CA GLU A 117 19.94 7.54 -15.07
C GLU A 117 19.82 6.74 -13.77
N GLN A 118 18.91 5.76 -13.73
CA GLN A 118 18.59 5.02 -12.52
C GLN A 118 19.71 4.10 -12.03
N ILE A 119 20.52 3.53 -12.93
CA ILE A 119 21.65 2.64 -12.57
C ILE A 119 22.79 3.37 -11.83
N GLU A 120 22.87 4.69 -11.93
CA GLU A 120 23.89 5.50 -11.22
C GLU A 120 23.35 6.11 -9.91
N GLN A 121 22.03 6.34 -9.80
CA GLN A 121 21.43 7.05 -8.65
C GLN A 121 20.68 6.14 -7.66
N SER A 122 20.44 4.87 -7.99
CA SER A 122 19.60 3.97 -7.21
C SER A 122 20.25 2.60 -6.95
N GLU A 123 19.89 1.95 -5.84
CA GLU A 123 20.33 0.60 -5.49
C GLU A 123 19.57 -0.45 -6.32
N MET A 124 20.03 -0.70 -7.54
CA MET A 124 19.41 -1.68 -8.43
C MET A 124 19.79 -3.11 -8.00
N VAL A 125 18.80 -3.84 -7.49
CA VAL A 125 18.95 -5.20 -6.93
C VAL A 125 19.00 -6.24 -8.04
N SER A 126 18.07 -6.13 -8.99
CA SER A 126 17.93 -7.08 -10.09
C SER A 126 17.53 -6.38 -11.37
N LEU A 127 18.12 -6.78 -12.50
CA LEU A 127 17.84 -6.23 -13.83
C LEU A 127 17.28 -7.32 -14.75
N VAL A 128 15.94 -7.35 -14.85
CA VAL A 128 15.15 -8.30 -15.65
C VAL A 128 14.10 -7.54 -16.47
N PRO A 129 13.87 -7.86 -17.76
CA PRO A 129 12.97 -7.10 -18.64
C PRO A 129 11.57 -6.78 -18.09
N THR A 130 10.96 -7.65 -17.29
CA THR A 130 9.62 -7.45 -16.70
C THR A 130 9.61 -7.18 -15.20
N ASP A 131 10.72 -7.37 -14.52
CA ASP A 131 10.75 -7.48 -13.05
C ASP A 131 12.06 -6.91 -12.48
N THR A 132 12.45 -5.75 -13.02
CA THR A 132 13.61 -4.99 -12.54
C THR A 132 13.28 -4.42 -11.17
N ALA A 133 14.08 -4.78 -10.17
CA ALA A 133 13.87 -4.42 -8.78
C ALA A 133 14.91 -3.39 -8.34
N ILE A 134 14.44 -2.27 -7.80
CA ILE A 134 15.26 -1.20 -7.22
C ILE A 134 14.92 -1.10 -5.74
N LYS A 135 15.91 -1.17 -4.85
CA LYS A 135 15.68 -1.06 -3.41
C LYS A 135 15.50 0.39 -2.96
N GLY A 136 14.64 0.58 -1.98
CA GLY A 136 14.41 1.86 -1.32
C GLY A 136 13.59 2.84 -2.15
N ASN A 137 13.65 4.10 -1.76
CA ASN A 137 12.95 5.20 -2.45
C ASN A 137 13.65 5.51 -3.78
N VAL A 138 12.91 5.45 -4.88
CA VAL A 138 13.40 5.81 -6.21
C VAL A 138 13.07 7.26 -6.48
N ASN A 139 14.08 8.12 -6.47
CA ASN A 139 13.95 9.50 -6.93
C ASN A 139 13.87 9.50 -8.46
N LEU A 140 12.88 10.18 -9.02
CA LEU A 140 12.74 10.30 -10.47
C LEU A 140 13.78 11.27 -11.03
N SER A 141 14.39 10.92 -12.17
CA SER A 141 15.29 11.83 -12.87
C SER A 141 14.55 13.05 -13.41
N ASN A 142 15.29 14.12 -13.72
CA ASN A 142 14.72 15.30 -14.36
C ASN A 142 14.27 15.07 -15.83
N LYS A 143 14.50 13.88 -16.37
CA LYS A 143 14.01 13.43 -17.68
C LYS A 143 12.83 12.48 -17.57
N ALA A 144 12.41 12.12 -16.36
CA ALA A 144 11.29 11.22 -16.15
C ALA A 144 9.99 11.82 -16.70
N THR A 145 9.08 10.94 -17.10
CA THR A 145 7.74 11.28 -17.57
C THR A 145 6.71 10.56 -16.70
N ILE A 146 5.86 11.34 -16.03
CA ILE A 146 4.66 10.84 -15.35
C ILE A 146 3.48 10.98 -16.31
N LEU A 147 2.89 9.85 -16.72
CA LEU A 147 1.65 9.78 -17.48
C LEU A 147 0.49 9.62 -16.51
N ILE A 148 -0.46 10.55 -16.51
CA ILE A 148 -1.64 10.51 -15.63
C ILE A 148 -2.90 10.48 -16.49
N ASP A 149 -3.80 9.54 -16.23
CA ASP A 149 -5.11 9.51 -16.86
C ASP A 149 -5.89 10.80 -16.53
N LYS A 150 -6.65 11.31 -17.50
CA LYS A 150 -7.38 12.57 -17.37
C LYS A 150 -8.36 12.55 -16.20
N ASP A 151 -9.19 11.52 -16.08
CA ASP A 151 -10.21 11.45 -15.03
C ASP A 151 -9.53 11.35 -13.66
N ARG A 152 -8.42 10.60 -13.56
CA ARG A 152 -7.60 10.57 -12.34
C ARG A 152 -6.96 11.93 -12.03
N TYR A 153 -6.41 12.63 -13.02
CA TYR A 153 -5.82 13.97 -12.81
C TYR A 153 -6.86 14.98 -12.33
N GLU A 154 -8.09 14.91 -12.85
CA GLU A 154 -9.19 15.78 -12.43
C GLU A 154 -9.51 15.60 -10.93
N THR A 155 -9.45 14.36 -10.40
CA THR A 155 -9.66 14.07 -8.95
C THR A 155 -8.57 14.61 -8.01
N LEU A 156 -7.40 15.04 -8.50
CA LEU A 156 -6.35 15.56 -7.64
C LEU A 156 -6.72 16.93 -7.04
N SER A 157 -6.33 17.15 -5.79
CA SER A 157 -6.43 18.44 -5.10
C SER A 157 -5.56 19.51 -5.78
N LEU A 158 -5.85 20.78 -5.49
CA LEU A 158 -5.02 21.89 -5.96
C LEU A 158 -3.58 21.79 -5.45
N GLU A 159 -3.38 21.33 -4.21
CA GLU A 159 -2.04 21.16 -3.63
C GLU A 159 -1.22 20.07 -4.34
N GLU A 160 -1.84 18.94 -4.70
CA GLU A 160 -1.18 17.88 -5.48
C GLU A 160 -0.82 18.35 -6.89
N LYS A 161 -1.72 19.11 -7.55
CA LYS A 161 -1.46 19.71 -8.88
C LYS A 161 -0.31 20.72 -8.82
N ASP A 162 -0.29 21.56 -7.77
CA ASP A 162 0.79 22.52 -7.50
C ASP A 162 2.13 21.84 -7.22
N LYS A 163 2.14 20.71 -6.49
CA LYS A 163 3.33 19.90 -6.21
C LYS A 163 3.88 19.31 -7.51
N LEU A 164 3.03 18.66 -8.30
CA LEU A 164 3.38 18.12 -9.63
C LEU A 164 3.96 19.18 -10.57
N ALA A 165 3.33 20.37 -10.64
CA ALA A 165 3.79 21.46 -11.49
C ALA A 165 5.14 22.09 -11.08
N LYS A 166 5.60 21.82 -9.85
CA LYS A 166 6.92 22.26 -9.33
C LYS A 166 8.01 21.21 -9.52
N LEU A 167 7.68 19.99 -9.94
CA LEU A 167 8.67 18.97 -10.25
C LEU A 167 9.40 19.32 -11.55
N ASN A 168 10.72 19.20 -11.56
CA ASN A 168 11.54 19.45 -12.74
C ASN A 168 11.60 18.19 -13.63
N LEU A 169 10.44 17.71 -14.08
CA LEU A 169 10.25 16.52 -14.93
C LEU A 169 8.99 16.68 -15.80
N ASN A 170 8.74 15.75 -16.72
CA ASN A 170 7.58 15.82 -17.61
C ASN A 170 6.32 15.26 -16.93
N VAL A 171 5.23 16.02 -16.89
CA VAL A 171 3.90 15.52 -16.53
C VAL A 171 3.00 15.59 -17.76
N THR A 172 2.52 14.44 -18.24
CA THR A 172 1.61 14.34 -19.39
C THR A 172 0.27 13.80 -18.95
N ILE A 173 -0.81 14.49 -19.30
CA ILE A 173 -2.17 14.00 -19.11
C ILE A 173 -2.58 13.26 -20.39
N PHE A 174 -3.06 12.02 -20.27
CA PHE A 174 -3.56 11.23 -21.40
C PHE A 174 -5.04 10.89 -21.22
N GLN A 175 -5.69 10.44 -22.29
CA GLN A 175 -7.07 9.93 -22.25
C GLN A 175 -7.14 8.67 -23.11
N GLY A 176 -7.70 7.58 -22.59
CA GLY A 176 -7.79 6.31 -23.30
C GLY A 176 -6.92 5.22 -22.67
N ASN A 177 -6.23 4.42 -23.47
CA ASN A 177 -5.52 3.24 -22.98
C ASN A 177 -4.11 3.57 -22.44
N LEU A 178 -3.78 3.10 -21.23
CA LEU A 178 -2.47 3.32 -20.62
C LEU A 178 -1.30 2.75 -21.45
N LYS A 179 -1.48 1.58 -22.10
CA LYS A 179 -0.43 0.97 -22.94
C LYS A 179 -0.13 1.83 -24.17
N GLU A 180 -1.16 2.37 -24.80
CA GLU A 180 -1.02 3.26 -25.96
C GLU A 180 -0.28 4.54 -25.55
N ALA A 181 -0.70 5.19 -24.44
CA ALA A 181 -0.02 6.37 -23.91
C ALA A 181 1.45 6.12 -23.53
N VAL A 182 1.78 4.96 -22.95
CA VAL A 182 3.16 4.55 -22.66
C VAL A 182 3.96 4.37 -23.95
N ASN A 183 3.41 3.68 -24.95
CA ASN A 183 4.09 3.46 -26.22
C ASN A 183 4.36 4.78 -26.96
N GLU A 184 3.38 5.68 -27.02
CA GLU A 184 3.55 7.02 -27.61
C GLU A 184 4.63 7.83 -26.89
N ALA A 185 4.68 7.78 -25.55
CA ALA A 185 5.70 8.47 -24.78
C ALA A 185 7.11 7.91 -25.02
N LEU A 186 7.26 6.58 -25.07
CA LEU A 186 8.54 5.91 -25.39
C LEU A 186 9.04 6.29 -26.80
N ILE A 187 8.17 6.25 -27.81
CA ILE A 187 8.50 6.65 -29.19
C ILE A 187 8.94 8.12 -29.24
N ARG A 188 8.19 9.01 -28.58
CA ARG A 188 8.49 10.45 -28.53
C ARG A 188 9.83 10.75 -27.85
N GLU A 189 10.20 9.97 -26.84
CA GLU A 189 11.48 10.08 -26.13
C GLU A 189 12.65 9.40 -26.87
N GLY A 190 12.41 8.80 -28.05
CA GLY A 190 13.43 8.06 -28.80
C GLY A 190 13.87 6.76 -28.13
N ARG A 191 13.06 6.25 -27.19
CA ARG A 191 13.29 4.98 -26.49
C ARG A 191 12.71 3.82 -27.27
N TYR A 192 13.19 2.62 -26.98
CA TYR A 192 12.59 1.42 -27.54
C TYR A 192 11.19 1.20 -26.93
N THR A 193 10.20 0.92 -27.76
CA THR A 193 8.95 0.28 -27.33
C THR A 193 9.17 -1.22 -27.35
N ALA A 194 9.08 -1.88 -26.20
CA ALA A 194 9.13 -3.33 -26.17
C ALA A 194 7.93 -3.90 -26.93
N GLU A 195 8.19 -4.80 -27.87
CA GLU A 195 7.19 -5.49 -28.70
C GLU A 195 6.41 -6.57 -27.91
N THR A 196 6.11 -6.27 -26.64
CA THR A 196 5.58 -7.14 -25.56
C THR A 196 6.67 -7.92 -24.82
N LEU A 197 6.89 -7.54 -23.55
CA LEU A 197 7.77 -8.21 -22.58
C LEU A 197 7.07 -9.43 -21.98
N SER A 198 7.80 -10.37 -21.36
CA SER A 198 7.18 -11.50 -20.66
C SER A 198 7.93 -11.97 -19.40
N LEU A 199 7.26 -12.77 -18.55
CA LEU A 199 7.65 -13.11 -17.16
C LEU A 199 8.29 -14.49 -16.81
N ALA A 200 8.08 -15.60 -17.53
CA ALA A 200 8.56 -16.93 -17.11
C ALA A 200 10.01 -17.29 -17.55
N ARG A 201 10.53 -18.37 -16.95
CA ARG A 201 11.97 -18.54 -16.65
C ARG A 201 12.86 -19.15 -17.75
N GLU A 202 12.32 -19.99 -18.63
CA GLU A 202 13.11 -20.85 -19.55
C GLU A 202 13.52 -20.15 -20.87
N ASP A 203 13.16 -18.88 -21.04
CA ASP A 203 13.17 -18.17 -22.35
C ASP A 203 13.73 -16.72 -22.20
N ASP A 204 14.46 -16.46 -21.10
CA ASP A 204 14.80 -15.13 -20.52
C ASP A 204 13.57 -14.23 -20.23
N GLY A 205 12.34 -14.77 -20.34
CA GLY A 205 11.10 -14.01 -20.24
C GLY A 205 9.80 -14.76 -20.55
N TYR A 206 9.69 -15.68 -21.52
CA TYR A 206 8.61 -16.69 -21.69
C TYR A 206 7.16 -16.28 -21.28
N ILE A 207 6.17 -15.96 -22.11
CA ILE A 207 5.86 -16.09 -23.55
C ILE A 207 7.01 -15.61 -24.46
N LYS A 208 6.99 -16.07 -25.73
CA LYS A 208 7.68 -15.45 -26.87
C LYS A 208 7.55 -13.92 -26.82
N SER A 209 8.57 -13.28 -26.27
CA SER A 209 8.73 -11.84 -26.29
C SER A 209 9.58 -11.48 -27.48
N ASP A 210 9.08 -10.60 -28.33
CA ASP A 210 9.81 -10.03 -29.47
C ASP A 210 10.96 -9.08 -29.02
N THR A 211 11.30 -9.06 -27.72
CA THR A 211 12.53 -8.45 -27.18
C THR A 211 13.76 -9.06 -27.87
N SER A 212 14.39 -8.26 -28.72
CA SER A 212 15.52 -8.68 -29.55
C SER A 212 16.74 -9.16 -28.73
N ASP A 213 17.53 -10.06 -29.32
CA ASP A 213 18.80 -10.53 -28.75
C ASP A 213 19.78 -9.39 -28.45
N GLU A 214 19.66 -8.26 -29.16
CA GLU A 214 20.47 -7.08 -28.91
C GLU A 214 20.08 -6.41 -27.58
N VAL A 215 18.78 -6.25 -27.30
CA VAL A 215 18.28 -5.74 -26.01
C VAL A 215 18.70 -6.69 -24.87
N ARG A 216 18.48 -8.00 -25.04
CA ARG A 216 18.84 -9.02 -24.04
C ARG A 216 20.34 -9.00 -23.73
N ARG A 217 21.19 -8.87 -24.77
CA ARG A 217 22.65 -8.75 -24.61
C ARG A 217 23.03 -7.47 -23.87
N THR A 218 22.52 -6.31 -24.28
CA THR A 218 22.80 -5.04 -23.57
C THR A 218 22.40 -5.09 -22.10
N ILE A 219 21.25 -5.68 -21.76
CA ILE A 219 20.82 -5.88 -20.37
C ILE A 219 21.79 -6.78 -19.60
N ARG A 220 22.19 -7.91 -20.18
CA ARG A 220 23.12 -8.88 -19.57
C ARG A 220 24.53 -8.29 -19.38
N ASP A 221 25.02 -7.56 -20.38
CA ASP A 221 26.33 -6.90 -20.31
C ASP A 221 26.33 -5.86 -19.18
N VAL A 222 25.31 -5.00 -19.11
CA VAL A 222 25.12 -4.00 -18.05
C VAL A 222 25.01 -4.65 -16.65
N ALA A 223 24.24 -5.73 -16.52
CA ALA A 223 24.11 -6.46 -15.25
C ALA A 223 25.45 -7.05 -14.79
N ASN A 224 26.22 -7.63 -15.71
CA ASN A 224 27.55 -8.18 -15.41
C ASN A 224 28.56 -7.09 -15.05
N GLU A 225 28.63 -5.99 -15.82
CA GLU A 225 29.54 -4.86 -15.58
C GLU A 225 29.31 -4.20 -14.21
N ARG A 226 28.07 -4.20 -13.71
CA ARG A 226 27.67 -3.59 -12.43
C ARG A 226 27.46 -4.59 -11.30
N ASN A 227 27.71 -5.88 -11.53
CA ASN A 227 27.48 -6.98 -10.58
C ASN A 227 26.04 -7.03 -10.02
N ILE A 228 25.05 -6.79 -10.87
CA ILE A 228 23.62 -6.80 -10.52
C ILE A 228 23.07 -8.24 -10.72
N ALA A 229 22.07 -8.63 -9.95
CA ALA A 229 21.42 -9.93 -10.11
C ALA A 229 20.55 -9.97 -11.38
N GLN A 230 20.36 -11.15 -11.97
CA GLN A 230 19.40 -11.35 -13.06
C GLN A 230 18.28 -12.30 -12.63
N VAL A 231 17.57 -11.91 -11.57
CA VAL A 231 16.67 -12.78 -10.79
C VAL A 231 15.29 -12.13 -10.63
N LEU A 232 14.21 -12.86 -10.94
CA LEU A 232 12.84 -12.38 -10.71
C LEU A 232 12.60 -12.04 -9.24
N HIS A 233 11.83 -10.99 -8.96
CA HIS A 233 11.47 -10.54 -7.61
C HIS A 233 10.88 -11.67 -6.77
N TRP A 234 10.07 -12.55 -7.35
CA TRP A 234 9.56 -13.73 -6.65
C TRP A 234 10.68 -14.65 -6.12
N SER A 235 11.73 -14.87 -6.93
CA SER A 235 12.89 -15.66 -6.51
C SER A 235 13.78 -14.93 -5.52
N VAL A 236 13.84 -13.59 -5.57
CA VAL A 236 14.49 -12.75 -4.56
C VAL A 236 13.79 -12.93 -3.20
N ILE A 237 12.47 -12.71 -3.12
CA ILE A 237 11.73 -12.80 -1.85
C ILE A 237 11.61 -14.23 -1.32
N THR A 238 11.63 -15.26 -2.17
CA THR A 238 11.55 -16.66 -1.70
C THR A 238 12.91 -17.32 -1.42
N GLY A 239 14.02 -16.62 -1.66
CA GLY A 239 15.37 -17.17 -1.46
C GLY A 239 15.73 -18.34 -2.37
N GLN A 240 15.01 -18.53 -3.48
CA GLN A 240 15.18 -19.67 -4.40
C GLN A 240 16.15 -19.36 -5.54
N ASN A 241 17.39 -18.97 -5.21
CA ASN A 241 18.39 -18.62 -6.22
C ASN A 241 19.84 -18.84 -5.76
N ASP A 242 20.74 -19.14 -6.70
CA ASP A 242 22.17 -19.31 -6.44
C ASP A 242 22.94 -17.98 -6.41
N GLU A 243 22.37 -16.88 -6.93
CA GLU A 243 22.93 -15.51 -6.87
C GLU A 243 22.69 -14.80 -5.52
N LEU A 244 22.41 -15.54 -4.44
CA LEU A 244 22.12 -14.98 -3.10
C LEU A 244 23.20 -14.02 -2.58
N ASP A 245 24.47 -14.21 -2.96
CA ASP A 245 25.58 -13.32 -2.60
C ASP A 245 25.39 -11.89 -3.16
N LYS A 246 24.70 -11.73 -4.31
CA LYS A 246 24.32 -10.41 -4.85
C LYS A 246 23.08 -9.81 -4.18
N LEU A 247 22.35 -10.61 -3.40
CA LEU A 247 21.04 -10.28 -2.81
C LEU A 247 21.12 -10.08 -1.28
N GLU A 248 22.32 -9.95 -0.70
CA GLU A 248 22.53 -9.79 0.75
C GLU A 248 21.66 -8.70 1.37
N ASN A 249 21.43 -7.60 0.65
CA ASN A 249 20.67 -6.45 1.10
C ASN A 249 19.14 -6.63 1.10
N VAL A 250 18.60 -7.74 0.58
CA VAL A 250 17.14 -8.01 0.44
C VAL A 250 16.73 -9.42 0.84
N LYS A 251 17.69 -10.29 1.23
CA LYS A 251 17.44 -11.68 1.65
C LYS A 251 16.49 -11.82 2.86
N ASP A 252 16.26 -10.74 3.59
CA ASP A 252 15.38 -10.67 4.76
C ASP A 252 13.98 -10.12 4.48
N ASP A 253 13.66 -9.70 3.24
CA ASP A 253 12.35 -9.11 2.89
C ASP A 253 11.16 -10.03 3.24
N PHE A 254 11.31 -11.35 3.14
CA PHE A 254 10.27 -12.32 3.53
C PHE A 254 10.07 -12.41 5.04
N GLU A 255 11.16 -12.47 5.81
CA GLU A 255 11.11 -12.45 7.28
C GLU A 255 10.48 -11.14 7.77
N ASN A 256 10.88 -10.02 7.16
CA ASN A 256 10.31 -8.70 7.40
C ASN A 256 8.81 -8.64 7.07
N GLY A 257 8.37 -9.31 6.01
CA GLY A 257 6.95 -9.52 5.67
C GLY A 257 6.19 -10.28 6.75
N CYS A 258 6.75 -11.38 7.25
CA CYS A 258 6.16 -12.13 8.37
C CYS A 258 6.02 -11.27 9.63
N ILE A 259 7.09 -10.56 10.03
CA ILE A 259 7.09 -9.64 11.19
C ILE A 259 5.95 -8.61 11.09
N VAL A 260 5.76 -8.01 9.92
CA VAL A 260 4.72 -6.98 9.69
C VAL A 260 3.32 -7.60 9.72
N LYS A 261 3.11 -8.76 9.09
CA LYS A 261 1.82 -9.45 9.12
C LYS A 261 1.43 -9.87 10.52
N ASP A 262 2.36 -10.45 11.27
CA ASP A 262 2.10 -10.94 12.63
C ASP A 262 1.83 -9.77 13.60
N PHE A 263 2.51 -8.64 13.44
CA PHE A 263 2.23 -7.41 14.19
C PHE A 263 0.76 -6.95 14.03
N TYR A 264 0.26 -6.86 12.79
CA TYR A 264 -1.12 -6.44 12.52
C TYR A 264 -2.16 -7.52 12.88
N LYS A 265 -1.90 -8.81 12.59
CA LYS A 265 -2.77 -9.93 13.02
C LYS A 265 -2.96 -9.90 14.54
N ARG A 266 -1.85 -9.81 15.28
CA ARG A 266 -1.84 -9.80 16.75
C ARG A 266 -2.55 -8.57 17.32
N ALA A 267 -2.29 -7.38 16.78
CA ALA A 267 -2.98 -6.15 17.20
C ALA A 267 -4.50 -6.25 17.00
N PHE A 268 -4.96 -6.84 15.89
CA PHE A 268 -6.38 -7.07 15.67
C PHE A 268 -6.97 -8.08 16.68
N PHE A 269 -6.30 -9.21 16.93
CA PHE A 269 -6.79 -10.20 17.91
C PHE A 269 -6.80 -9.65 19.34
N GLU A 270 -5.77 -8.92 19.77
CA GLU A 270 -5.75 -8.24 21.07
C GLU A 270 -6.89 -7.21 21.19
N TYR A 271 -7.17 -6.43 20.13
CA TYR A 271 -8.33 -5.52 20.08
C TYR A 271 -9.67 -6.28 20.13
N LEU A 272 -9.85 -7.30 19.29
CA LEU A 272 -11.04 -8.16 19.24
C LEU A 272 -11.37 -8.76 20.62
N PHE A 273 -10.37 -9.31 21.29
CA PHE A 273 -10.51 -10.01 22.57
C PHE A 273 -10.73 -9.07 23.76
N SER A 274 -10.43 -7.78 23.61
CA SER A 274 -10.79 -6.75 24.60
C SER A 274 -12.26 -6.31 24.52
N LYS A 275 -12.91 -6.45 23.36
CA LYS A 275 -14.30 -5.97 23.11
C LYS A 275 -15.34 -7.09 22.98
N MET A 276 -14.91 -8.32 22.64
CA MET A 276 -15.76 -9.50 22.52
C MET A 276 -15.41 -10.55 23.57
N ASN A 277 -16.45 -11.12 24.19
CA ASN A 277 -16.34 -12.13 25.24
C ASN A 277 -16.11 -13.54 24.64
N ILE A 278 -14.99 -13.66 23.92
CA ILE A 278 -14.43 -14.90 23.38
C ILE A 278 -13.89 -15.75 24.55
N ASP A 279 -13.99 -17.08 24.49
CA ASP A 279 -13.45 -17.98 25.52
C ASP A 279 -11.92 -17.88 25.59
N ASN A 280 -11.36 -18.05 26.79
CA ASN A 280 -9.91 -17.90 26.98
C ASN A 280 -9.08 -18.95 26.24
N GLY A 281 -9.58 -20.17 26.06
CA GLY A 281 -8.92 -21.18 25.23
C GLY A 281 -8.89 -20.77 23.76
N THR A 282 -10.02 -20.31 23.21
CA THR A 282 -10.11 -19.76 21.85
C THR A 282 -9.14 -18.59 21.65
N LYS A 283 -9.08 -17.65 22.61
CA LYS A 283 -8.16 -16.50 22.57
C LYS A 283 -6.69 -16.95 22.51
N GLU A 284 -6.31 -17.88 23.39
CA GLU A 284 -4.94 -18.37 23.50
C GLU A 284 -4.51 -19.08 22.21
N TYR A 285 -5.31 -20.03 21.72
CA TYR A 285 -4.99 -20.74 20.49
C TYR A 285 -4.95 -19.82 19.26
N ALA A 286 -5.84 -18.84 19.15
CA ALA A 286 -5.84 -17.89 18.05
C ALA A 286 -4.59 -16.98 18.03
N LEU A 287 -4.04 -16.61 19.20
CA LEU A 287 -2.81 -15.82 19.30
C LEU A 287 -1.54 -16.64 19.02
N TYR A 288 -1.48 -17.90 19.49
CA TYR A 288 -0.31 -18.75 19.31
C TYR A 288 -0.27 -19.48 17.95
N PHE A 289 -1.43 -19.67 17.31
CA PHE A 289 -1.56 -20.43 16.06
C PHE A 289 -2.51 -19.72 15.07
N PRO A 290 -2.19 -18.47 14.66
CA PRO A 290 -3.06 -17.65 13.80
C PRO A 290 -3.27 -18.23 12.39
N ASP A 291 -2.39 -19.12 11.95
CA ASP A 291 -2.42 -19.79 10.64
C ASP A 291 -2.89 -21.26 10.75
N SER A 292 -3.66 -21.59 11.78
CA SER A 292 -4.33 -22.89 11.90
C SER A 292 -5.81 -22.77 11.52
N SER A 293 -6.21 -23.47 10.44
CA SER A 293 -7.60 -23.54 9.98
C SER A 293 -8.58 -23.88 11.11
N LYS A 294 -8.25 -24.89 11.93
CA LYS A 294 -9.07 -25.31 13.07
C LYS A 294 -9.31 -24.18 14.08
N TYR A 295 -8.25 -23.53 14.57
CA TYR A 295 -8.39 -22.50 15.60
C TYR A 295 -9.02 -21.21 15.06
N MET A 296 -8.86 -20.93 13.76
CA MET A 296 -9.58 -19.85 13.08
C MET A 296 -11.07 -20.18 12.87
N GLU A 297 -11.42 -21.45 12.65
CA GLU A 297 -12.81 -21.92 12.64
C GLU A 297 -13.44 -21.83 14.03
N ASP A 298 -12.78 -22.34 15.07
CA ASP A 298 -13.22 -22.22 16.48
C ASP A 298 -13.49 -20.74 16.85
N LEU A 299 -12.59 -19.83 16.48
CA LEU A 299 -12.75 -18.38 16.67
C LEU A 299 -13.94 -17.80 15.87
N CYS A 300 -14.12 -18.21 14.61
CA CYS A 300 -15.21 -17.72 13.78
C CYS A 300 -16.58 -18.24 14.24
N ASP A 301 -16.68 -19.48 14.73
CA ASP A 301 -17.90 -19.99 15.33
C ASP A 301 -18.23 -19.27 16.63
N GLU A 302 -17.24 -18.89 17.43
CA GLU A 302 -17.48 -18.09 18.63
C GLU A 302 -17.92 -16.66 18.29
N ILE A 303 -17.33 -16.02 17.28
CA ILE A 303 -17.83 -14.76 16.70
C ILE A 303 -19.30 -14.94 16.25
N GLY A 304 -19.59 -16.04 15.55
CA GLY A 304 -20.92 -16.41 15.06
C GLY A 304 -21.97 -16.65 16.15
N ARG A 305 -21.52 -17.10 17.33
CA ARG A 305 -22.31 -17.30 18.56
C ARG A 305 -22.58 -15.99 19.31
N ILE A 306 -21.59 -15.09 19.38
CA ILE A 306 -21.72 -13.80 20.07
C ILE A 306 -22.55 -12.80 19.26
N GLY A 307 -22.36 -12.77 17.94
CA GLY A 307 -23.15 -11.92 17.03
C GLY A 307 -22.29 -11.30 15.92
N ILE A 308 -22.63 -11.62 14.67
CA ILE A 308 -21.89 -11.18 13.49
C ILE A 308 -21.97 -9.66 13.28
N ASP A 309 -23.07 -9.01 13.65
CA ASP A 309 -23.24 -7.55 13.53
C ASP A 309 -22.40 -6.79 14.55
N LYS A 310 -22.24 -7.35 15.76
CA LYS A 310 -21.32 -6.81 16.78
C LYS A 310 -19.87 -6.89 16.30
N TYR A 311 -19.48 -8.03 15.75
CA TYR A 311 -18.16 -8.21 15.14
C TYR A 311 -17.93 -7.25 13.97
N LYS A 312 -18.93 -7.07 13.08
CA LYS A 312 -18.86 -6.14 11.96
C LYS A 312 -18.60 -4.70 12.42
N SER A 313 -19.33 -4.26 13.44
CA SER A 313 -19.20 -2.91 14.01
C SER A 313 -17.80 -2.67 14.59
N LEU A 314 -17.23 -3.69 15.25
CA LEU A 314 -15.87 -3.68 15.80
C LEU A 314 -14.81 -3.62 14.69
N VAL A 315 -14.97 -4.41 13.61
CA VAL A 315 -14.08 -4.37 12.45
C VAL A 315 -14.13 -3.00 11.76
N ASP A 316 -15.31 -2.40 11.63
CA ASP A 316 -15.46 -1.06 11.06
C ASP A 316 -14.77 0.02 11.91
N GLU A 317 -14.93 -0.03 13.24
CA GLU A 317 -14.23 0.86 14.18
C GLU A 317 -12.70 0.69 14.06
N TYR A 318 -12.19 -0.54 14.17
CA TYR A 318 -10.76 -0.85 14.07
C TYR A 318 -10.16 -0.34 12.75
N ASN A 319 -10.82 -0.61 11.63
CA ASN A 319 -10.36 -0.18 10.31
C ASN A 319 -10.36 1.34 10.17
N LYS A 320 -11.42 2.02 10.65
CA LYS A 320 -11.51 3.48 10.62
C LYS A 320 -10.40 4.11 11.46
N SER A 321 -10.10 3.57 12.64
CA SER A 321 -9.01 4.07 13.49
C SER A 321 -7.64 3.92 12.82
N LEU A 322 -7.39 2.83 12.10
CA LEU A 322 -6.16 2.65 11.32
C LEU A 322 -6.05 3.66 10.17
N GLU A 323 -7.16 3.97 9.50
CA GLU A 323 -7.21 5.01 8.47
C GLU A 323 -6.91 6.40 9.04
N GLN A 324 -7.52 6.75 10.18
CA GLN A 324 -7.25 8.02 10.86
C GLN A 324 -5.79 8.13 11.33
N LEU A 325 -5.20 7.03 11.83
CA LEU A 325 -3.77 6.98 12.14
C LEU A 325 -2.90 7.18 10.89
N ARG A 326 -3.31 6.65 9.72
CA ARG A 326 -2.62 6.83 8.44
C ARG A 326 -2.69 8.28 7.97
N GLU A 327 -3.89 8.86 7.96
CA GLU A 327 -4.15 10.25 7.54
C GLU A 327 -3.43 11.27 8.43
N THR A 328 -3.32 11.00 9.74
CA THR A 328 -2.60 11.87 10.70
C THR A 328 -1.08 11.63 10.74
N GLY A 329 -0.53 10.73 9.90
CA GLY A 329 0.89 10.41 9.87
C GLY A 329 1.42 9.70 11.12
N LYS A 330 0.52 9.13 11.94
CA LYS A 330 0.83 8.43 13.20
C LYS A 330 0.91 6.91 13.04
N LEU A 331 0.35 6.34 11.98
CA LEU A 331 0.47 4.90 11.68
C LEU A 331 1.93 4.58 11.29
N PRO A 332 2.58 3.57 11.91
CA PRO A 332 3.95 3.22 11.59
C PRO A 332 4.05 2.62 10.18
N THR A 333 5.16 2.90 9.50
CA THR A 333 5.48 2.19 8.25
C THR A 333 5.92 0.74 8.53
N PRO A 334 5.82 -0.18 7.56
CA PRO A 334 6.31 -1.55 7.74
C PRO A 334 7.81 -1.60 8.12
N GLN A 335 8.64 -0.69 7.60
CA GLN A 335 10.04 -0.58 8.04
C GLN A 335 10.18 -0.21 9.52
N GLN A 336 9.35 0.70 10.03
CA GLN A 336 9.37 1.07 11.45
C GLN A 336 8.95 -0.11 12.34
N ILE A 337 7.99 -0.93 11.90
CA ILE A 337 7.58 -2.16 12.60
C ILE A 337 8.74 -3.17 12.65
N VAL A 338 9.39 -3.43 11.52
CA VAL A 338 10.57 -4.32 11.42
C VAL A 338 11.70 -3.86 12.34
N ASN A 339 12.08 -2.59 12.26
CA ASN A 339 13.13 -2.01 13.09
C ASN A 339 12.77 -2.12 14.58
N SER A 340 11.52 -1.84 14.94
CA SER A 340 11.05 -1.96 16.33
C SER A 340 11.12 -3.39 16.85
N ALA A 341 10.74 -4.39 16.04
CA ALA A 341 10.84 -5.80 16.40
C ALA A 341 12.29 -6.23 16.64
N ARG A 342 13.20 -5.89 15.71
CA ARG A 342 14.64 -6.20 15.81
C ARG A 342 15.33 -5.51 16.99
N GLU A 343 14.91 -4.29 17.32
CA GLU A 343 15.41 -3.52 18.46
C GLU A 343 14.73 -3.87 19.80
N ASN A 344 13.80 -4.84 19.82
CA ASN A 344 12.95 -5.19 20.97
C ASN A 344 12.18 -4.00 21.58
N LYS A 345 11.83 -3.01 20.75
CA LYS A 345 10.97 -1.89 21.11
C LYS A 345 9.50 -2.27 20.87
N LYS A 346 8.62 -1.94 21.80
CA LYS A 346 7.17 -2.18 21.64
C LYS A 346 6.50 -0.98 20.96
N ILE A 347 5.96 -1.20 19.75
CA ILE A 347 4.87 -0.36 19.22
C ILE A 347 3.56 -0.98 19.72
N ASP A 348 2.70 -0.17 20.32
CA ASP A 348 1.42 -0.61 20.90
C ASP A 348 0.25 -0.08 20.05
N LEU A 349 -0.03 -0.75 18.94
CA LEU A 349 -1.02 -0.31 17.96
C LEU A 349 -2.44 -0.28 18.55
N VAL A 350 -2.76 -1.21 19.46
CA VAL A 350 -4.05 -1.23 20.18
C VAL A 350 -4.20 0.03 21.02
N SER A 351 -3.19 0.39 21.82
CA SER A 351 -3.21 1.64 22.60
C SER A 351 -3.24 2.89 21.73
N MET A 352 -2.64 2.86 20.53
CA MET A 352 -2.72 3.96 19.56
C MET A 352 -4.14 4.14 19.04
N ILE A 353 -4.81 3.04 18.66
CA ILE A 353 -6.22 3.02 18.23
C ILE A 353 -7.12 3.56 19.34
N GLU A 354 -7.04 3.00 20.55
CA GLU A 354 -7.93 3.37 21.66
C GLU A 354 -7.78 4.83 22.12
N LYS A 355 -6.56 5.40 22.06
CA LYS A 355 -6.36 6.82 22.35
C LYS A 355 -7.06 7.73 21.33
N HIS A 356 -6.99 7.40 20.04
CA HIS A 356 -7.62 8.21 18.99
C HIS A 356 -9.14 8.13 19.04
N SER A 357 -9.73 6.95 19.28
CA SER A 357 -11.18 6.82 19.50
C SER A 357 -11.68 7.71 20.65
N ASN A 358 -10.88 7.86 21.71
CA ASN A 358 -11.22 8.75 22.83
C ASN A 358 -11.03 10.24 22.50
N GLU A 359 -9.99 10.63 21.76
CA GLU A 359 -9.78 12.00 21.29
C GLU A 359 -10.95 12.48 20.39
N ASP A 360 -11.42 11.64 19.47
CA ASP A 360 -12.61 11.89 18.63
C ASP A 360 -13.91 12.06 19.46
N ILE A 361 -14.08 11.27 20.52
CA ILE A 361 -15.23 11.40 21.44
C ILE A 361 -15.17 12.74 22.21
N ILE A 362 -13.98 13.16 22.64
CA ILE A 362 -13.78 14.44 23.33
C ILE A 362 -14.04 15.61 22.38
N LEU A 363 -13.53 15.56 21.14
CA LEU A 363 -13.77 16.60 20.13
C LEU A 363 -15.25 16.69 19.73
N SER A 364 -15.90 15.57 19.46
CA SER A 364 -17.32 15.55 19.06
C SER A 364 -18.27 15.95 20.20
N SER A 365 -17.95 15.63 21.46
CA SER A 365 -18.70 16.11 22.63
C SER A 365 -18.46 17.59 22.91
N ALA A 366 -17.24 18.10 22.72
CA ALA A 366 -16.93 19.52 22.80
C ALA A 366 -17.67 20.35 21.73
N ILE A 367 -17.73 19.86 20.48
CA ILE A 367 -18.50 20.49 19.39
C ILE A 367 -20.00 20.53 19.74
N LYS A 368 -20.60 19.40 20.13
CA LYS A 368 -22.01 19.36 20.55
C LYS A 368 -22.30 20.30 21.72
N THR A 369 -21.43 20.33 22.73
CA THR A 369 -21.56 21.24 23.89
C THR A 369 -21.47 22.71 23.46
N THR A 370 -20.66 23.02 22.45
CA THR A 370 -20.51 24.37 21.90
C THR A 370 -21.75 24.77 21.09
N GLU A 371 -22.25 23.88 20.22
CA GLU A 371 -23.51 24.09 19.48
C GLU A 371 -24.70 24.27 20.43
N GLU A 372 -24.79 23.47 21.49
CA GLU A 372 -25.85 23.53 22.50
C GLU A 372 -25.79 24.80 23.36
N LYS A 373 -24.58 25.27 23.75
CA LYS A 373 -24.38 26.59 24.38
C LYS A 373 -24.78 27.74 23.44
N THR A 374 -24.40 27.66 22.17
CA THR A 374 -24.76 28.67 21.15
C THR A 374 -26.28 28.70 20.93
N ARG A 375 -26.95 27.54 21.00
CA ARG A 375 -28.40 27.39 20.84
C ARG A 375 -29.22 27.79 22.08
N THR A 376 -28.63 27.74 23.27
CA THR A 376 -29.25 28.15 24.55
C THR A 376 -28.92 29.59 24.96
N GLY A 377 -28.11 30.30 24.17
CA GLY A 377 -27.80 31.72 24.40
C GLY A 377 -26.80 31.97 25.53
N VAL A 378 -26.14 30.93 26.07
CA VAL A 378 -25.18 31.06 27.17
C VAL A 378 -23.76 31.17 26.62
N MET A 379 -23.46 32.35 26.05
CA MET A 379 -22.11 32.75 25.64
C MET A 379 -21.71 34.06 26.32
N ASP A 380 -21.31 33.97 27.57
CA ASP A 380 -20.58 35.04 28.26
C ASP A 380 -19.40 34.46 29.08
N ALA A 381 -18.37 35.28 29.28
CA ALA A 381 -17.11 35.03 29.99
C ALA A 381 -16.15 33.96 29.42
N GLN A 382 -16.58 32.78 28.98
CA GLN A 382 -15.62 31.71 28.61
C GLN A 382 -14.87 31.95 27.28
N MET A 383 -15.44 32.71 26.34
CA MET A 383 -14.82 32.90 25.02
C MET A 383 -13.72 33.99 25.01
N GLU A 384 -13.67 34.90 25.99
CA GLU A 384 -12.55 35.84 26.13
C GLU A 384 -11.27 35.13 26.56
N ASN A 385 -11.34 34.20 27.53
CA ASN A 385 -10.19 33.40 27.93
C ASN A 385 -9.60 32.58 26.77
N PHE A 386 -10.44 32.09 25.85
CA PHE A 386 -9.97 31.35 24.68
C PHE A 386 -9.28 32.25 23.64
N LYS A 387 -9.74 33.49 23.48
CA LYS A 387 -9.03 34.50 22.68
C LYS A 387 -7.69 34.89 23.30
N LEU A 388 -7.66 35.07 24.62
CA LEU A 388 -6.45 35.43 25.39
C LEU A 388 -5.34 34.37 25.29
N LEU A 389 -5.68 33.08 25.30
CA LEU A 389 -4.70 32.01 25.04
C LEU A 389 -4.10 32.10 23.63
N ILE A 390 -4.91 32.38 22.61
CA ILE A 390 -4.46 32.42 21.21
C ILE A 390 -3.63 33.69 20.89
N THR A 391 -3.86 34.82 21.58
CA THR A 391 -3.04 36.03 21.38
C THR A 391 -1.71 36.03 22.13
N ASN A 392 -1.59 35.35 23.28
CA ASN A 392 -0.35 35.37 24.07
C ASN A 392 0.80 34.54 23.47
N GLU A 393 0.55 33.68 22.48
CA GLU A 393 1.61 32.97 21.73
C GLU A 393 2.18 33.76 20.53
N ARG A 394 1.72 34.98 20.28
CA ARG A 394 2.32 35.89 19.29
C ARG A 394 2.78 37.18 19.97
N GLY A 395 4.07 37.22 20.29
CA GLY A 395 4.66 38.21 21.20
C GLY A 395 4.46 39.68 20.81
N GLY A 396 4.20 40.49 21.83
CA GLY A 396 4.23 41.95 21.83
C GLY A 396 4.22 42.45 23.27
N GLU A 397 5.14 43.35 23.63
CA GLU A 397 5.32 43.82 25.01
C GLU A 397 4.11 44.64 25.52
N PRO A 398 3.74 44.54 26.81
CA PRO A 398 2.69 45.36 27.39
C PRO A 398 3.20 46.79 27.64
N LYS A 399 2.65 47.77 26.91
CA LYS A 399 2.78 49.19 27.30
C LYS A 399 1.85 49.49 28.47
N GLY A 400 2.34 50.31 29.40
CA GLY A 400 1.75 50.51 30.72
C GLY A 400 0.36 51.17 30.71
N VAL A 401 -0.38 50.91 31.78
CA VAL A 401 -1.63 51.57 32.13
C VAL A 401 -1.31 52.79 32.99
N GLU A 402 -1.64 53.99 32.52
CA GLU A 402 -1.86 55.14 33.42
C GLU A 402 -3.31 55.11 33.91
N ILE A 403 -3.50 55.54 35.17
CA ILE A 403 -4.75 55.48 35.91
C ILE A 403 -5.19 56.91 36.22
N GLU A 404 -6.47 57.23 36.00
CA GLU A 404 -7.24 58.21 36.79
C GLU A 404 -8.25 57.46 37.66
#